data_AF-A0A654IHU3-F1
#
_entry.id   AF-A0A654IHU3-F1
#
_cell.length_a   1.000
_cell.length_b   1.000
_cell.length_c   1.000
_cell.angle_alpha   90.00
_cell.angle_beta   90.00
_cell.angle_gamma   90.00
#
_symmetry.space_group_name_H-M   'P 1'
#
loop_
_entity.id
_entity.type
_entity.pdbx_description
1 polymer ?
#
loop_
_entity_poly.entity_id
_entity_poly.type
_entity_poly.pdbx_seq_one_letter_code
_entity_poly.pdbx_strand_id
1 'polypeptide(L)'
;MGNLTLLNRFPQISAEKLSELNQYKGDVSLLPSSNNNNWRCSYNEKISHLINYAEVITLGRARNPNPKYAKGLFISSQNHIIESKKNDILLNKFLYFFINKVGRKFYSFENTYPMFTKIDFLNTKFLFPSVKEQEKILKVLNNLDSLITLHQRECNFWNLKKFEIKIHRFFTRFYKKPKKYTHTWEQEKLGNLTLLNRFPQISAEKLSELNQYKGDVSLLPSSNNNNWRCSYNEKISHLINYAEVITLGRARNPNPKYAKGLFISSQNHIIESKKNDILLNKFLYFFINKVGRKFYSFENTYPMFTKIDFLNTKFLFPSVKEQEKILKVLNNLDSLITLHQRECNFWNLKKFKIKIHKFFTRFYKKPKKYTHTWEQWKVKDIFEITRGYVVSKKEILETKSGEYIYPIYSSQTINDGLLGYYKSYLASNAITWTTDGANAGTVSYRKGRFYATNVCGLLSTKAFTPNLYLAFALSSETYKHVAKVGNPKLMNNTMANIELIITSNLVEQSKISSLFSNLDSLITLHQRGYKWRENIWKKMIYCYTNTFKIE
;
A
#
# COMPACT_ATOMS: atom_id res chain seq x y z
N MET A 1 17.79 -12.13 30.76
CA MET A 1 17.10 -10.83 30.89
C MET A 1 17.54 -10.07 32.12
N GLY A 2 17.87 -10.72 33.24
CA GLY A 2 18.14 -10.03 34.52
C GLY A 2 19.24 -8.96 34.51
N ASN A 3 20.26 -9.11 33.66
CA ASN A 3 21.32 -8.11 33.51
C ASN A 3 20.88 -6.87 32.69
N LEU A 4 19.78 -6.98 31.94
CA LEU A 4 19.36 -6.00 30.94
C LEU A 4 18.08 -5.24 31.34
N THR A 5 17.29 -5.75 32.27
CA THR A 5 15.96 -5.20 32.59
C THR A 5 15.78 -4.89 34.08
N LEU A 6 14.93 -3.91 34.38
CA LEU A 6 14.37 -3.65 35.69
C LEU A 6 12.91 -4.13 35.70
N LEU A 7 12.48 -4.67 36.84
CA LEU A 7 11.15 -5.26 37.03
C LEU A 7 10.45 -4.59 38.20
N ASN A 8 9.23 -4.11 37.98
CA ASN A 8 8.31 -3.58 38.99
C ASN A 8 8.83 -2.39 39.80
N ARG A 9 9.48 -1.41 39.14
CA ARG A 9 9.93 -0.17 39.78
C ARG A 9 8.81 0.81 40.11
N PHE A 10 7.69 0.75 39.38
CA PHE A 10 6.61 1.73 39.47
C PHE A 10 5.44 1.22 40.33
N PRO A 11 4.80 2.12 41.12
CA PRO A 11 3.58 1.78 41.86
C PRO A 11 2.43 1.40 40.93
N GLN A 12 1.52 0.59 41.45
CA GLN A 12 0.33 0.11 40.74
C GLN A 12 -0.91 0.33 41.60
N ILE A 13 -2.07 0.41 40.94
CA ILE A 13 -3.36 0.53 41.61
C ILE A 13 -4.21 -0.74 41.44
N SER A 14 -5.33 -0.83 42.16
CA SER A 14 -6.32 -1.90 41.97
C SER A 14 -6.97 -1.82 40.58
N ALA A 15 -7.45 -2.97 40.09
CA ALA A 15 -8.07 -3.06 38.78
C ALA A 15 -9.38 -2.26 38.71
N GLU A 16 -10.12 -2.23 39.81
CA GLU A 16 -11.35 -1.43 40.00
C GLU A 16 -11.06 0.05 39.84
N LYS A 17 -10.10 0.58 40.61
CA LYS A 17 -9.70 1.99 40.54
C LYS A 17 -9.15 2.36 39.15
N LEU A 18 -8.45 1.45 38.48
CA LEU A 18 -8.00 1.69 37.10
C LEU A 18 -9.18 1.76 36.11
N SER A 19 -10.23 0.95 36.32
CA SER A 19 -11.43 0.93 35.48
C SER A 19 -12.26 2.21 35.65
N GLU A 20 -12.39 2.72 36.88
CA GLU A 20 -13.09 3.98 37.17
C GLU A 20 -12.48 5.19 36.46
N LEU A 21 -11.16 5.18 36.27
CA LEU A 21 -10.44 6.26 35.59
C LEU A 21 -10.63 6.25 34.08
N ASN A 22 -11.10 5.16 33.47
CA ASN A 22 -11.08 5.01 32.03
C ASN A 22 -12.16 5.85 31.32
N GLN A 23 -11.72 6.78 30.49
CA GLN A 23 -12.55 7.66 29.67
C GLN A 23 -12.49 7.29 28.18
N TYR A 24 -11.68 6.30 27.80
CA TYR A 24 -11.36 5.93 26.41
C TYR A 24 -10.74 7.06 25.56
N LYS A 25 -10.31 8.15 26.20
CA LYS A 25 -9.67 9.33 25.59
C LYS A 25 -8.71 10.00 26.58
N GLY A 26 -7.79 10.80 26.08
CA GLY A 26 -6.80 11.55 26.88
C GLY A 26 -5.38 10.99 26.81
N ASP A 27 -4.46 11.69 27.49
CA ASP A 27 -3.02 11.55 27.30
C ASP A 27 -2.35 10.54 28.24
N VAL A 28 -3.08 10.06 29.26
CA VAL A 28 -2.57 9.10 30.24
C VAL A 28 -2.95 7.67 29.83
N SER A 29 -1.95 6.80 29.70
CA SER A 29 -2.14 5.40 29.33
C SER A 29 -2.57 4.55 30.52
N LEU A 30 -3.77 3.96 30.48
CA LEU A 30 -4.21 3.00 31.50
C LEU A 30 -3.90 1.57 31.03
N LEU A 31 -3.11 0.85 31.82
CA LEU A 31 -2.55 -0.46 31.46
C LEU A 31 -3.11 -1.56 32.37
N PRO A 32 -4.31 -2.10 32.08
CA PRO A 32 -4.88 -3.23 32.81
C PRO A 32 -4.16 -4.54 32.44
N SER A 33 -4.38 -5.62 33.19
CA SER A 33 -3.90 -6.98 32.85
C SER A 33 -4.70 -7.65 31.73
N SER A 34 -5.90 -7.15 31.44
CA SER A 34 -6.76 -7.60 30.33
C SER A 34 -6.17 -7.25 28.96
N ASN A 35 -6.70 -7.82 27.87
CA ASN A 35 -6.22 -7.56 26.51
C ASN A 35 -6.60 -6.16 25.95
N ASN A 36 -7.08 -5.24 26.80
CA ASN A 36 -7.54 -3.93 26.36
C ASN A 36 -6.39 -2.91 26.32
N ASN A 37 -6.07 -2.41 25.12
CA ASN A 37 -4.98 -1.44 24.90
C ASN A 37 -5.48 0.00 24.73
N ASN A 38 -6.80 0.22 24.74
CA ASN A 38 -7.41 1.50 24.40
C ASN A 38 -7.79 2.34 25.63
N TRP A 39 -7.53 1.86 26.85
CA TRP A 39 -7.89 2.60 28.05
C TRP A 39 -6.98 3.82 28.23
N ARG A 40 -7.64 4.96 28.41
CA ARG A 40 -7.03 6.28 28.48
C ARG A 40 -7.84 7.18 29.39
N CYS A 41 -7.18 8.12 30.05
CA CYS A 41 -7.83 9.22 30.74
C CYS A 41 -7.08 10.53 30.49
N SER A 42 -7.79 11.65 30.65
CA SER A 42 -7.16 12.97 30.69
C SER A 42 -6.39 13.15 31.99
N TYR A 43 -5.25 13.83 31.91
CA TYR A 43 -4.51 14.25 33.09
C TYR A 43 -5.37 15.18 33.97
N ASN A 44 -5.30 14.99 35.29
CA ASN A 44 -5.91 15.86 36.30
C ASN A 44 -5.04 15.83 37.56
N GLU A 45 -4.85 16.98 38.21
CA GLU A 45 -4.10 17.12 39.46
C GLU A 45 -4.52 16.11 40.54
N LYS A 46 -5.82 15.77 40.62
CA LYS A 46 -6.34 14.80 41.59
C LYS A 46 -5.78 13.39 41.43
N ILE A 47 -5.34 13.01 40.24
CA ILE A 47 -4.77 11.68 39.94
C ILE A 47 -3.25 11.72 39.71
N SER A 48 -2.62 12.89 39.84
CA SER A 48 -1.18 13.09 39.59
C SER A 48 -0.30 12.12 40.39
N HIS A 49 -0.64 11.89 41.67
CA HIS A 49 0.06 10.96 42.57
C HIS A 49 0.01 9.49 42.13
N LEU A 50 -0.87 9.12 41.20
CA LEU A 50 -1.01 7.76 40.64
C LEU A 50 -0.28 7.59 39.30
N ILE A 51 0.14 8.70 38.69
CA ILE A 51 0.69 8.72 37.33
C ILE A 51 2.20 8.52 37.36
N ASN A 52 2.68 7.64 36.50
CA ASN A 52 4.09 7.42 36.24
C ASN A 52 4.46 7.98 34.86
N TYR A 53 5.71 8.40 34.68
CA TYR A 53 6.25 8.81 33.38
C TYR A 53 7.47 7.97 33.02
N ALA A 54 7.34 7.12 32.01
CA ALA A 54 8.46 6.34 31.48
C ALA A 54 8.12 5.71 30.12
N GLU A 55 9.10 5.01 29.53
CA GLU A 55 8.90 4.10 28.40
C GLU A 55 8.96 2.67 28.95
N VAL A 56 7.81 1.99 29.05
CA VAL A 56 7.69 0.72 29.78
C VAL A 56 6.92 -0.34 28.99
N ILE A 57 7.13 -1.58 29.41
CA ILE A 57 6.42 -2.76 28.92
C ILE A 57 5.63 -3.34 30.10
N THR A 58 4.34 -3.61 29.94
CA THR A 58 3.57 -4.32 30.95
C THR A 58 3.28 -5.74 30.52
N LEU A 59 3.32 -6.69 31.45
CA LEU A 59 3.05 -8.10 31.23
C LEU A 59 2.07 -8.61 32.30
N GLY A 60 1.02 -9.34 31.94
CA GLY A 60 0.01 -9.82 32.89
C GLY A 60 0.61 -10.69 34.00
N ARG A 61 0.12 -10.65 35.24
CA ARG A 61 0.65 -11.54 36.29
C ARG A 61 0.26 -13.00 36.11
N ALA A 62 -0.89 -13.26 35.51
CA ALA A 62 -1.49 -14.59 35.40
C ALA A 62 -2.26 -14.78 34.08
N ARG A 63 -2.52 -16.04 33.74
CA ARG A 63 -3.27 -16.55 32.58
C ARG A 63 -2.61 -16.28 31.23
N ASN A 64 -2.52 -15.01 30.84
CA ASN A 64 -2.02 -14.60 29.53
C ASN A 64 -0.99 -13.47 29.65
N PRO A 65 0.09 -13.51 28.86
CA PRO A 65 1.13 -12.49 28.93
C PRO A 65 0.64 -11.06 28.63
N ASN A 66 -0.32 -10.91 27.71
CA ASN A 66 -0.89 -9.63 27.24
C ASN A 66 0.12 -8.46 27.25
N PRO A 67 1.25 -8.56 26.52
CA PRO A 67 2.31 -7.57 26.61
C PRO A 67 1.81 -6.24 26.05
N LYS A 68 2.02 -5.14 26.78
CA LYS A 68 1.68 -3.79 26.31
C LYS A 68 2.89 -2.89 26.37
N TYR A 69 2.90 -1.89 25.50
CA TYR A 69 3.94 -0.88 25.46
C TYR A 69 3.32 0.49 25.73
N ALA A 70 3.93 1.25 26.61
CA ALA A 70 3.55 2.63 26.89
C ALA A 70 4.79 3.54 26.87
N LYS A 71 4.62 4.74 26.32
CA LYS A 71 5.63 5.78 26.33
C LYS A 71 4.98 7.09 26.77
N GLY A 72 5.46 7.66 27.87
CA GLY A 72 4.92 8.87 28.47
C GLY A 72 4.15 8.56 29.75
N LEU A 73 3.04 9.29 29.98
CA LEU A 73 2.22 9.16 31.19
C LEU A 73 1.45 7.84 31.19
N PHE A 74 1.55 7.07 32.27
CA PHE A 74 0.82 5.81 32.42
C PHE A 74 0.43 5.48 33.87
N ILE A 75 -0.61 4.68 34.03
CA ILE A 75 -1.04 4.03 35.27
C ILE A 75 -1.25 2.55 34.96
N SER A 76 -0.74 1.65 35.80
CA SER A 76 -0.87 0.20 35.59
C SER A 76 -1.56 -0.49 36.74
N SER A 77 -2.23 -1.60 36.45
CA SER A 77 -2.81 -2.49 37.44
C SER A 77 -2.54 -3.95 37.12
N GLN A 78 -2.21 -4.73 38.15
CA GLN A 78 -2.06 -6.18 38.12
C GLN A 78 -1.12 -6.70 37.01
N ASN A 79 -0.07 -5.94 36.70
CA ASN A 79 0.93 -6.29 35.71
C ASN A 79 2.33 -6.40 36.36
N HIS A 80 3.23 -7.05 35.65
CA HIS A 80 4.66 -6.83 35.75
C HIS A 80 5.05 -5.67 34.86
N ILE A 81 5.80 -4.70 35.39
CA ILE A 81 6.29 -3.54 34.64
C ILE A 81 7.78 -3.77 34.37
N ILE A 82 8.15 -3.75 33.11
CA ILE A 82 9.49 -4.09 32.62
C ILE A 82 10.05 -2.88 31.88
N GLU A 83 11.28 -2.52 32.21
CA GLU A 83 12.06 -1.51 31.48
C GLU A 83 13.49 -2.02 31.24
N SER A 84 14.14 -1.50 30.20
CA SER A 84 15.56 -1.70 29.94
C SER A 84 16.37 -0.90 30.95
N LYS A 85 17.43 -1.49 31.49
CA LYS A 85 18.39 -0.82 32.37
C LYS A 85 19.17 0.27 31.65
N LYS A 86 19.42 0.09 30.34
CA LYS A 86 20.33 0.91 29.53
C LYS A 86 19.81 1.01 28.10
N ASN A 87 19.17 2.14 27.78
CA ASN A 87 18.57 2.37 26.45
C ASN A 87 19.60 2.53 25.32
N ASP A 88 20.84 2.87 25.66
CA ASP A 88 22.03 2.88 24.78
C ASP A 88 22.51 1.48 24.39
N ILE A 89 21.99 0.44 25.05
CA ILE A 89 22.26 -0.97 24.74
C ILE A 89 21.01 -1.65 24.18
N LEU A 90 19.84 -1.42 24.79
CA LEU A 90 18.59 -2.09 24.45
C LEU A 90 17.41 -1.12 24.55
N LEU A 91 16.75 -0.85 23.42
CA LEU A 91 15.57 -0.01 23.36
C LEU A 91 14.35 -0.73 23.94
N ASN A 92 13.60 -0.04 24.80
CA ASN A 92 12.35 -0.55 25.39
C ASN A 92 11.36 -1.01 24.31
N LYS A 93 11.19 -0.25 23.24
CA LYS A 93 10.30 -0.66 22.14
C LYS A 93 10.77 -1.92 21.41
N PHE A 94 12.08 -2.16 21.32
CA PHE A 94 12.62 -3.39 20.71
C PHE A 94 12.40 -4.59 21.64
N LEU A 95 12.65 -4.40 22.94
CA LEU A 95 12.37 -5.37 23.98
C LEU A 95 10.88 -5.77 24.01
N TYR A 96 9.97 -4.81 23.80
CA TYR A 96 8.54 -5.07 23.69
C TYR A 96 8.22 -6.08 22.58
N PHE A 97 8.75 -5.91 21.37
CA PHE A 97 8.50 -6.84 20.26
C PHE A 97 9.02 -8.24 20.55
N PHE A 98 10.16 -8.36 21.25
CA PHE A 98 10.67 -9.64 21.69
C PHE A 98 9.73 -10.30 22.70
N ILE A 99 9.38 -9.59 23.78
CA ILE A 99 8.46 -10.06 24.82
C ILE A 99 7.09 -10.42 24.23
N ASN A 100 6.60 -9.66 23.24
CA ASN A 100 5.36 -9.98 22.55
C ASN A 100 5.39 -11.35 21.86
N LYS A 101 6.57 -11.77 21.38
CA LYS A 101 6.75 -13.05 20.69
C LYS A 101 7.04 -14.22 21.61
N VAL A 102 7.77 -13.99 22.72
CA VAL A 102 8.22 -15.06 23.63
C VAL A 102 7.52 -15.06 24.97
N GLY A 103 6.62 -14.12 25.25
CA GLY A 103 6.07 -13.85 26.58
C GLY A 103 5.47 -15.06 27.29
N ARG A 104 4.88 -16.01 26.55
CA ARG A 104 4.36 -17.27 27.11
C ARG A 104 5.42 -18.14 27.77
N LYS A 105 6.69 -18.02 27.39
CA LYS A 105 7.80 -18.78 27.99
C LYS A 105 8.14 -18.32 29.42
N PHE A 106 7.58 -17.19 29.85
CA PHE A 106 7.78 -16.66 31.20
C PHE A 106 6.69 -17.12 32.17
N TYR A 107 5.90 -18.14 31.82
CA TYR A 107 4.79 -18.62 32.64
C TYR A 107 4.95 -20.11 32.92
N SER A 108 4.81 -20.51 34.18
CA SER A 108 4.66 -21.93 34.55
C SER A 108 3.21 -22.35 34.48
N PHE A 109 2.99 -23.62 34.17
CA PHE A 109 1.67 -24.26 34.04
C PHE A 109 1.35 -25.21 35.21
N GLU A 110 2.12 -25.11 36.29
CA GLU A 110 2.00 -25.97 37.48
C GLU A 110 0.83 -25.58 38.38
N ASN A 111 0.32 -24.35 38.24
CA ASN A 111 -0.86 -23.85 38.94
C ASN A 111 -2.14 -24.03 38.11
N THR A 112 -3.30 -23.86 38.74
CA THR A 112 -4.63 -23.92 38.07
C THR A 112 -4.73 -23.04 36.81
N TYR A 113 -3.95 -21.98 36.75
CA TYR A 113 -3.76 -21.16 35.56
C TYR A 113 -2.30 -20.72 35.42
N PRO A 114 -1.83 -20.43 34.19
CA PRO A 114 -0.44 -20.06 33.97
C PRO A 114 -0.02 -18.83 34.79
N MET A 115 1.12 -18.87 35.47
CA MET A 115 1.59 -17.81 36.36
C MET A 115 2.97 -17.34 35.95
N PHE A 116 3.21 -16.02 35.97
CA PHE A 116 4.51 -15.47 35.60
C PHE A 116 5.61 -15.94 36.55
N THR A 117 6.70 -16.46 35.99
CA THR A 117 7.87 -16.93 36.73
C THR A 117 9.02 -15.96 36.57
N LYS A 118 9.34 -15.26 37.67
CA LYS A 118 10.47 -14.32 37.71
C LYS A 118 11.79 -15.03 37.36
N ILE A 119 11.96 -16.28 37.78
CA ILE A 119 13.13 -17.10 37.50
C ILE A 119 13.30 -17.32 35.99
N ASP A 120 12.25 -17.81 35.30
CA ASP A 120 12.32 -18.08 33.85
C ASP A 120 12.53 -16.80 33.04
N PHE A 121 11.88 -15.72 33.44
CA PHE A 121 12.12 -14.41 32.83
C PHE A 121 13.58 -13.99 32.96
N LEU A 122 14.14 -13.98 34.19
CA LEU A 122 15.51 -13.52 34.44
C LEU A 122 16.54 -14.38 33.71
N ASN A 123 16.35 -15.71 33.72
CA ASN A 123 17.24 -16.71 33.11
C ASN A 123 17.15 -16.79 31.58
N THR A 124 16.10 -16.22 30.97
CA THR A 124 15.96 -16.21 29.51
C THR A 124 17.14 -15.48 28.85
N LYS A 125 17.88 -16.20 28.00
CA LYS A 125 18.92 -15.62 27.14
C LYS A 125 18.25 -14.82 26.01
N PHE A 126 18.66 -13.57 25.85
CA PHE A 126 18.12 -12.65 24.86
C PHE A 126 19.27 -12.10 24.01
N LEU A 127 19.25 -12.43 22.71
CA LEU A 127 20.19 -11.91 21.73
C LEU A 127 19.56 -10.72 21.02
N PHE A 128 20.28 -9.60 20.97
CA PHE A 128 19.81 -8.37 20.35
C PHE A 128 20.94 -7.69 19.58
N PRO A 129 20.63 -6.95 18.50
CA PRO A 129 21.64 -6.26 17.70
C PRO A 129 22.00 -4.90 18.34
N SER A 130 22.97 -4.17 17.76
CA SER A 130 23.32 -2.83 18.24
C SER A 130 22.14 -1.85 18.14
N VAL A 131 22.14 -0.79 18.94
CA VAL A 131 21.02 0.19 19.00
C VAL A 131 20.70 0.80 17.63
N LYS A 132 21.72 1.21 16.86
CA LYS A 132 21.52 1.72 15.48
C LYS A 132 20.76 0.73 14.60
N GLU A 133 20.92 -0.57 14.84
CA GLU A 133 20.23 -1.60 14.09
C GLU A 133 18.83 -1.89 14.64
N GLN A 134 18.66 -1.86 15.98
CA GLN A 134 17.35 -1.90 16.62
C GLN A 134 16.44 -0.78 16.09
N GLU A 135 16.95 0.45 15.94
CA GLU A 135 16.21 1.59 15.38
C GLU A 135 15.72 1.32 13.94
N LYS A 136 16.56 0.72 13.09
CA LYS A 136 16.16 0.36 11.72
C LYS A 136 15.05 -0.70 11.72
N ILE A 137 15.18 -1.72 12.57
CA ILE A 137 14.15 -2.76 12.73
C ILE A 137 12.84 -2.12 13.22
N LEU A 138 12.93 -1.27 14.24
CA LEU A 138 11.77 -0.57 14.79
C LEU A 138 11.09 0.32 13.77
N LYS A 139 11.84 1.03 12.92
CA LYS A 139 11.27 1.84 11.83
C LYS A 139 10.40 0.98 10.90
N VAL A 140 10.85 -0.24 10.60
CA VAL A 140 10.10 -1.19 9.78
C VAL A 140 8.86 -1.72 10.51
N LEU A 141 9.01 -2.19 11.74
CA LEU A 141 7.91 -2.77 12.52
C LEU A 141 6.81 -1.74 12.81
N ASN A 142 7.19 -0.50 13.16
CA ASN A 142 6.24 0.59 13.39
C ASN A 142 5.42 0.92 12.14
N ASN A 143 6.04 0.86 10.95
CA ASN A 143 5.34 1.11 9.70
C ASN A 143 4.32 -0.01 9.42
N LEU A 144 4.64 -1.26 9.74
CA LEU A 144 3.71 -2.39 9.62
C LEU A 144 2.55 -2.29 10.62
N ASP A 145 2.81 -1.96 11.88
CA ASP A 145 1.74 -1.78 12.88
C ASP A 145 0.80 -0.63 12.52
N SER A 146 1.35 0.47 11.97
CA SER A 146 0.55 1.62 11.50
C SER A 146 -0.35 1.22 10.33
N LEU A 147 0.17 0.42 9.40
CA LEU A 147 -0.58 -0.12 8.27
C LEU A 147 -1.72 -1.03 8.72
N ILE A 148 -1.45 -1.95 9.65
CA ILE A 148 -2.44 -2.87 10.21
C ILE A 148 -3.54 -2.08 10.94
N THR A 149 -3.16 -1.08 11.73
CA THR A 149 -4.11 -0.23 12.46
C THR A 149 -4.99 0.58 11.52
N LEU A 150 -4.40 1.17 10.47
CA LEU A 150 -5.13 1.86 9.41
C LEU A 150 -6.14 0.92 8.74
N HIS A 151 -5.74 -0.32 8.47
CA HIS A 151 -6.62 -1.31 7.88
C HIS A 151 -7.76 -1.78 8.77
N GLN A 152 -7.50 -2.02 10.05
CA GLN A 152 -8.57 -2.37 10.99
C GLN A 152 -9.60 -1.24 11.08
N ARG A 153 -9.13 0.02 11.08
CA ARG A 153 -10.01 1.20 11.02
C ARG A 153 -10.80 1.25 9.71
N GLU A 154 -10.17 0.97 8.58
CA GLU A 154 -10.83 0.90 7.28
C GLU A 154 -11.88 -0.21 7.20
N CYS A 155 -11.57 -1.42 7.65
CA CYS A 155 -12.54 -2.53 7.69
C CYS A 155 -13.75 -2.19 8.56
N ASN A 156 -13.53 -1.51 9.69
CA ASN A 156 -14.60 -1.07 10.58
C ASN A 156 -15.42 0.09 9.98
N PHE A 157 -14.78 1.03 9.28
CA PHE A 157 -15.43 2.16 8.61
C PHE A 157 -16.23 1.72 7.39
N TRP A 158 -15.66 0.85 6.57
CA TRP A 158 -16.23 0.33 5.33
C TRP A 158 -16.96 -0.98 5.59
N ASN A 159 -18.05 -0.96 6.35
CA ASN A 159 -18.97 -2.10 6.32
C ASN A 159 -19.59 -2.18 4.89
N LEU A 160 -18.90 -2.90 4.00
CA LEU A 160 -18.87 -2.68 2.54
C LEU A 160 -20.25 -2.72 1.89
N LYS A 161 -21.08 -3.69 2.30
CA LYS A 161 -22.45 -3.86 1.81
C LYS A 161 -23.35 -2.67 2.20
N LYS A 162 -23.18 -2.14 3.41
CA LYS A 162 -23.96 -0.98 3.89
C LYS A 162 -23.54 0.32 3.19
N PHE A 163 -22.26 0.48 2.83
CA PHE A 163 -21.79 1.67 2.14
C PHE A 163 -22.24 1.72 0.66
N GLU A 164 -22.10 0.62 -0.09
CA GLU A 164 -22.62 0.54 -1.46
C GLU A 164 -24.15 0.75 -1.49
N ILE A 165 -24.90 0.16 -0.55
CA ILE A 165 -26.34 0.40 -0.42
C ILE A 165 -26.65 1.85 -0.07
N LYS A 166 -25.86 2.52 0.80
CA LYS A 166 -26.05 3.94 1.13
C LYS A 166 -25.77 4.85 -0.05
N ILE A 167 -24.71 4.59 -0.82
CA ILE A 167 -24.36 5.35 -2.03
C ILE A 167 -25.41 5.13 -3.12
N HIS A 168 -25.78 3.87 -3.38
CA HIS A 168 -26.82 3.54 -4.34
C HIS A 168 -28.17 4.18 -3.94
N ARG A 169 -28.58 4.11 -2.66
CA ARG A 169 -29.78 4.80 -2.13
C ARG A 169 -29.68 6.32 -2.19
N PHE A 170 -28.50 6.89 -1.96
CA PHE A 170 -28.26 8.32 -2.09
C PHE A 170 -28.52 8.74 -3.53
N PHE A 171 -27.89 8.11 -4.53
CA PHE A 171 -28.07 8.45 -5.94
C PHE A 171 -29.46 8.08 -6.51
N THR A 172 -30.05 6.95 -6.12
CA THR A 172 -31.40 6.54 -6.59
C THR A 172 -32.54 7.34 -5.99
N ARG A 173 -32.38 7.95 -4.80
CA ARG A 173 -33.35 8.93 -4.26
C ARG A 173 -33.51 10.17 -5.14
N PHE A 174 -32.57 10.45 -6.04
CA PHE A 174 -32.66 11.56 -6.99
C PHE A 174 -33.30 11.16 -8.33
N TYR A 175 -33.46 9.86 -8.60
CA TYR A 175 -34.07 9.35 -9.85
C TYR A 175 -35.60 9.23 -9.76
N LYS A 176 -36.15 8.99 -8.56
CA LYS A 176 -37.60 9.04 -8.31
C LYS A 176 -37.95 10.40 -7.73
N LYS A 177 -38.70 11.24 -8.47
CA LYS A 177 -39.28 12.51 -7.97
C LYS A 177 -39.83 12.33 -6.54
N PRO A 178 -39.14 12.76 -5.47
CA PRO A 178 -39.69 12.71 -4.13
C PRO A 178 -40.42 14.03 -3.92
N LYS A 179 -41.71 13.97 -3.58
CA LYS A 179 -42.56 15.12 -3.20
C LYS A 179 -42.04 15.95 -1.98
N LYS A 180 -40.78 15.82 -1.55
CA LYS A 180 -40.25 16.40 -0.31
C LYS A 180 -38.79 16.89 -0.31
N TYR A 181 -38.09 16.94 -1.46
CA TYR A 181 -36.84 17.71 -1.58
C TYR A 181 -37.09 18.92 -2.48
N THR A 182 -36.94 20.13 -1.92
CA THR A 182 -37.41 21.39 -2.49
C THR A 182 -36.43 22.08 -3.45
N HIS A 183 -35.45 21.38 -4.04
CA HIS A 183 -34.53 22.00 -5.00
C HIS A 183 -34.45 21.17 -6.28
N THR A 184 -35.15 21.63 -7.31
CA THR A 184 -35.02 21.13 -8.68
C THR A 184 -33.64 21.48 -9.22
N TRP A 185 -32.93 20.51 -9.77
CA TRP A 185 -31.69 20.77 -10.49
C TRP A 185 -31.99 21.62 -11.73
N GLU A 186 -31.10 22.57 -12.04
CA GLU A 186 -31.25 23.47 -13.19
C GLU A 186 -30.56 22.89 -14.42
N GLN A 187 -31.11 23.15 -15.61
CA GLN A 187 -30.53 22.72 -16.89
C GLN A 187 -30.20 23.95 -17.73
N GLU A 188 -28.97 24.05 -18.22
CA GLU A 188 -28.54 25.19 -19.03
C GLU A 188 -27.47 24.78 -20.05
N LYS A 189 -27.29 25.55 -21.13
CA LYS A 189 -26.24 25.28 -22.11
C LYS A 189 -24.86 25.65 -21.55
N LEU A 190 -23.84 24.83 -21.81
CA LEU A 190 -22.46 25.13 -21.38
C LEU A 190 -21.98 26.49 -21.91
N GLY A 191 -22.37 26.91 -23.11
CA GLY A 191 -22.01 28.23 -23.65
C GLY A 191 -22.57 29.41 -22.84
N ASN A 192 -23.69 29.21 -22.15
CA ASN A 192 -24.27 30.22 -21.25
C ASN A 192 -23.56 30.24 -19.91
N LEU A 193 -23.03 29.10 -19.44
CA LEU A 193 -22.39 28.96 -18.13
C LEU A 193 -20.88 29.16 -18.14
N THR A 194 -20.20 29.02 -19.28
CA THR A 194 -18.74 28.92 -19.34
C THR A 194 -18.08 29.97 -20.24
N LEU A 195 -16.80 30.21 -19.96
CA LEU A 195 -15.89 31.07 -20.71
C LEU A 195 -14.83 30.16 -21.33
N LEU A 196 -14.53 30.39 -22.59
CA LEU A 196 -13.60 29.57 -23.36
C LEU A 196 -12.41 30.43 -23.81
N ASN A 197 -11.20 29.98 -23.52
CA ASN A 197 -9.93 30.52 -24.02
C ASN A 197 -9.63 31.98 -23.66
N ARG A 198 -9.92 32.40 -22.43
CA ARG A 198 -9.59 33.75 -21.92
C ARG A 198 -8.08 33.97 -21.71
N PHE A 199 -7.32 32.90 -21.48
CA PHE A 199 -5.93 32.99 -21.07
C PHE A 199 -4.96 32.70 -22.24
N PRO A 200 -3.81 33.40 -22.29
CA PRO A 200 -2.77 33.13 -23.27
C PRO A 200 -2.18 31.72 -23.09
N GLN A 201 -1.60 31.20 -24.17
CA GLN A 201 -0.96 29.89 -24.21
C GLN A 201 0.40 29.99 -24.86
N ILE A 202 1.29 29.06 -24.51
CA ILE A 202 2.64 28.99 -25.09
C ILE A 202 2.81 27.75 -25.96
N SER A 203 3.92 27.66 -26.70
CA SER A 203 4.28 26.46 -27.46
C SER A 203 4.54 25.27 -26.54
N ALA A 204 4.34 24.06 -27.06
CA ALA A 204 4.55 22.83 -26.30
C ALA A 204 6.03 22.63 -25.92
N GLU A 205 6.94 23.05 -26.81
CA GLU A 205 8.39 23.06 -26.60
C GLU A 205 8.76 23.93 -25.40
N LYS A 206 8.34 25.19 -25.41
CA LYS A 206 8.61 26.13 -24.31
C LYS A 206 7.99 25.65 -22.99
N LEU A 207 6.80 25.05 -23.02
CA LEU A 207 6.19 24.46 -21.82
C LEU A 207 7.03 23.29 -21.28
N SER A 208 7.59 22.46 -22.17
CA SER A 208 8.43 21.32 -21.81
C SER A 208 9.76 21.77 -21.20
N GLU A 209 10.38 22.82 -21.74
CA GLU A 209 11.63 23.40 -21.21
C GLU A 209 11.49 23.92 -19.78
N LEU A 210 10.31 24.46 -19.43
CA LEU A 210 10.04 24.97 -18.08
C LEU A 210 9.85 23.86 -17.04
N ASN A 211 9.61 22.62 -17.45
CA ASN A 211 9.20 21.57 -16.53
C ASN A 211 10.35 21.08 -15.62
N GLN A 212 10.20 21.33 -14.32
CA GLN A 212 11.13 20.92 -13.27
C GLN A 212 10.59 19.73 -12.46
N TYR A 213 9.35 19.28 -12.72
CA TYR A 213 8.60 18.30 -11.92
C TYR A 213 8.40 18.71 -10.44
N LYS A 214 8.66 19.98 -10.10
CA LYS A 214 8.51 20.58 -8.77
C LYS A 214 8.19 22.06 -8.87
N GLY A 215 7.66 22.65 -7.79
CA GLY A 215 7.32 24.07 -7.70
C GLY A 215 5.81 24.34 -7.76
N ASP A 216 5.46 25.62 -7.58
CA ASP A 216 4.10 26.06 -7.30
C ASP A 216 3.27 26.40 -8.55
N VAL A 217 3.92 26.49 -9.72
CA VAL A 217 3.26 26.81 -10.99
C VAL A 217 2.88 25.53 -11.73
N SER A 218 1.59 25.39 -12.06
CA SER A 218 1.05 24.25 -12.80
C SER A 218 1.31 24.36 -14.30
N LEU A 219 2.06 23.43 -14.89
CA LEU A 219 2.23 23.35 -16.33
C LEU A 219 1.21 22.37 -16.91
N LEU A 220 0.36 22.85 -17.82
CA LEU A 220 -0.80 22.13 -18.35
C LEU A 220 -0.59 21.84 -19.85
N PRO A 221 0.09 20.73 -20.21
CA PRO A 221 0.20 20.30 -21.60
C PRO A 221 -1.12 19.69 -22.10
N SER A 222 -1.27 19.52 -23.42
CA SER A 222 -2.40 18.78 -24.02
C SER A 222 -2.30 17.26 -23.84
N SER A 223 -1.10 16.76 -23.55
CA SER A 223 -0.85 15.35 -23.21
C SER A 223 -1.46 14.95 -21.86
N ASN A 224 -1.48 13.66 -21.53
CA ASN A 224 -2.04 13.14 -20.28
C ASN A 224 -1.12 13.36 -19.04
N ASN A 225 -0.26 14.38 -19.08
CA ASN A 225 0.67 14.68 -17.99
C ASN A 225 0.06 15.70 -17.03
N ASN A 226 -0.20 15.27 -15.78
CA ASN A 226 -0.75 16.13 -14.72
C ASN A 226 0.31 16.59 -13.69
N ASN A 227 1.55 16.11 -13.83
CA ASN A 227 2.61 16.29 -12.84
C ASN A 227 3.63 17.37 -13.20
N TRP A 228 3.48 18.03 -14.35
CA TRP A 228 4.43 19.06 -14.77
C TRP A 228 4.26 20.32 -13.92
N ARG A 229 5.38 20.80 -13.39
CA ARG A 229 5.46 21.91 -12.45
C ARG A 229 6.76 22.66 -12.64
N CYS A 230 6.74 23.96 -12.39
CA CYS A 230 7.94 24.76 -12.27
C CYS A 230 7.86 25.69 -11.05
N SER A 231 9.02 26.11 -10.58
CA SER A 231 9.12 27.15 -9.55
C SER A 231 8.82 28.51 -10.18
N TYR A 232 8.15 29.38 -9.44
CA TYR A 232 7.95 30.77 -9.87
C TYR A 232 9.32 31.46 -10.08
N ASN A 233 9.42 32.26 -11.14
CA ASN A 233 10.58 33.10 -11.44
C ASN A 233 10.09 34.36 -12.16
N GLU A 234 10.61 35.53 -11.79
CA GLU A 234 10.27 36.82 -12.42
C GLU A 234 10.41 36.78 -13.94
N LYS A 235 11.40 36.05 -14.48
CA LYS A 235 11.63 35.92 -15.93
C LYS A 235 10.47 35.26 -16.68
N ILE A 236 9.67 34.42 -16.01
CA ILE A 236 8.52 33.73 -16.60
C ILE A 236 7.18 34.30 -16.14
N SER A 237 7.19 35.35 -15.31
CA SER A 237 5.99 35.97 -14.74
C SER A 237 4.96 36.36 -15.80
N HIS A 238 5.41 36.92 -16.92
CA HIS A 238 4.59 37.31 -18.08
C HIS A 238 3.87 36.13 -18.77
N LEU A 239 4.26 34.88 -18.51
CA LEU A 239 3.63 33.67 -19.06
C LEU A 239 2.63 33.03 -18.08
N ILE A 240 2.67 33.43 -16.81
CA ILE A 240 1.91 32.82 -15.74
C ILE A 240 0.53 33.45 -15.65
N ASN A 241 -0.48 32.59 -15.60
CA ASN A 241 -1.86 32.95 -15.33
C ASN A 241 -2.23 32.58 -13.90
N TYR A 242 -3.19 33.27 -13.30
CA TYR A 242 -3.76 32.92 -12.01
C TYR A 242 -5.28 32.80 -12.12
N ALA A 243 -5.81 31.59 -12.00
CA ALA A 243 -7.24 31.33 -11.97
C ALA A 243 -7.57 29.91 -11.48
N GLU A 244 -8.86 29.59 -11.41
CA GLU A 244 -9.35 28.23 -11.28
C GLU A 244 -9.93 27.79 -12.63
N VAL A 245 -9.27 26.85 -13.32
CA VAL A 245 -9.59 26.51 -14.71
C VAL A 245 -9.60 25.02 -14.98
N ILE A 246 -10.26 24.65 -16.08
CA ILE A 246 -10.27 23.32 -16.65
C ILE A 246 -9.60 23.40 -18.01
N THR A 247 -8.63 22.52 -18.30
CA THR A 247 -8.01 22.44 -19.63
C THR A 247 -8.46 21.19 -20.36
N LEU A 248 -8.75 21.31 -21.65
CA LEU A 248 -9.14 20.22 -22.54
C LEU A 248 -8.23 20.20 -23.79
N GLY A 249 -7.62 19.09 -24.17
CA GLY A 249 -6.67 19.04 -25.29
C GLY A 249 -7.29 19.46 -26.63
N ARG A 250 -6.60 20.20 -27.49
CA ARG A 250 -7.20 20.64 -28.78
C ARG A 250 -7.54 19.50 -29.75
N ALA A 251 -6.77 18.40 -29.69
CA ALA A 251 -6.86 17.30 -30.66
C ALA A 251 -6.57 15.94 -30.02
N ARG A 252 -7.00 14.87 -30.70
CA ARG A 252 -6.84 13.44 -30.39
C ARG A 252 -7.60 12.97 -29.15
N ASN A 253 -7.28 13.55 -27.98
CA ASN A 253 -7.83 13.13 -26.70
C ASN A 253 -8.19 14.35 -25.82
N PRO A 254 -9.31 14.30 -25.08
CA PRO A 254 -9.72 15.41 -24.23
C PRO A 254 -8.75 15.74 -23.10
N ASN A 255 -8.10 14.73 -22.50
CA ASN A 255 -7.18 14.83 -21.36
C ASN A 255 -7.52 15.96 -20.36
N PRO A 256 -8.73 15.94 -19.77
CA PRO A 256 -9.23 17.05 -18.97
C PRO A 256 -8.39 17.23 -17.71
N LYS A 257 -7.94 18.45 -17.43
CA LYS A 257 -7.17 18.77 -16.21
C LYS A 257 -7.84 19.90 -15.46
N TYR A 258 -7.70 19.87 -14.14
CA TYR A 258 -8.14 20.93 -13.25
C TYR A 258 -6.92 21.60 -12.62
N ALA A 259 -6.89 22.93 -12.65
CA ALA A 259 -5.84 23.72 -12.01
C ALA A 259 -6.48 24.85 -11.19
N LYS A 260 -5.93 25.10 -10.01
CA LYS A 260 -6.31 26.22 -9.14
C LYS A 260 -5.05 26.93 -8.69
N GLY A 261 -4.94 28.22 -9.00
CA GLY A 261 -3.78 29.06 -8.68
C GLY A 261 -2.94 29.37 -9.92
N LEU A 262 -1.61 29.39 -9.76
CA LEU A 262 -0.68 29.74 -10.84
C LEU A 262 -0.57 28.62 -11.87
N PHE A 263 -0.74 28.94 -13.16
CA PHE A 263 -0.63 27.98 -14.24
C PHE A 263 -0.11 28.56 -15.56
N ILE A 264 0.46 27.69 -16.40
CA ILE A 264 0.83 27.94 -17.79
C ILE A 264 0.27 26.79 -18.62
N SER A 265 -0.42 27.09 -19.73
CA SER A 265 -1.05 26.08 -20.59
C SER A 265 -0.46 26.08 -21.99
N SER A 266 -0.44 24.90 -22.62
CA SER A 266 -0.11 24.74 -24.04
C SER A 266 -1.08 23.81 -24.75
N GLN A 267 -1.52 24.23 -25.94
CA GLN A 267 -2.35 23.45 -26.86
C GLN A 267 -3.65 22.89 -26.25
N ASN A 268 -4.27 23.62 -25.33
CA ASN A 268 -5.57 23.27 -24.74
C ASN A 268 -6.66 24.26 -25.14
N HIS A 269 -7.90 23.88 -24.89
CA HIS A 269 -9.02 24.74 -24.59
C HIS A 269 -9.03 25.00 -23.08
N ILE A 270 -9.14 26.26 -22.67
CA ILE A 270 -9.19 26.65 -21.25
C ILE A 270 -10.62 27.07 -20.95
N ILE A 271 -11.22 26.41 -19.97
CA ILE A 271 -12.64 26.53 -19.63
C ILE A 271 -12.74 27.04 -18.18
N GLU A 272 -13.59 28.04 -17.98
CA GLU A 272 -13.90 28.62 -16.67
C GLU A 272 -15.42 28.83 -16.56
N SER A 273 -15.99 28.69 -15.37
CA SER A 273 -17.36 29.10 -15.06
C SER A 273 -17.49 30.63 -15.13
N LYS A 274 -18.57 31.14 -15.72
CA LYS A 274 -18.86 32.58 -15.71
C LYS A 274 -19.17 33.11 -14.32
N LYS A 275 -19.78 32.27 -13.48
CA LYS A 275 -20.38 32.64 -12.19
C LYS A 275 -20.19 31.50 -11.20
N ASN A 276 -19.22 31.64 -10.30
CA ASN A 276 -18.87 30.62 -9.31
C ASN A 276 -19.96 30.42 -8.23
N ASP A 277 -20.84 31.41 -8.05
CA ASP A 277 -22.05 31.37 -7.23
C ASP A 277 -23.17 30.52 -7.85
N ILE A 278 -23.04 30.13 -9.12
CA ILE A 278 -23.95 29.23 -9.83
C ILE A 278 -23.29 27.87 -10.08
N LEU A 279 -22.06 27.88 -10.59
CA LEU A 279 -21.34 26.67 -10.99
C LEU A 279 -19.88 26.71 -10.57
N LEU A 280 -19.49 25.77 -9.71
CA LEU A 280 -18.11 25.61 -9.28
C LEU A 280 -17.26 24.97 -10.39
N ASN A 281 -16.10 25.55 -10.69
CA ASN A 281 -15.14 25.01 -11.67
C ASN A 281 -14.75 23.55 -11.39
N LYS A 282 -14.51 23.20 -10.12
CA LYS A 282 -14.18 21.82 -9.76
C LYS A 282 -15.34 20.84 -10.00
N PHE A 283 -16.58 21.31 -9.88
CA PHE A 283 -17.77 20.51 -10.17
C PHE A 283 -17.93 20.29 -11.68
N LEU A 284 -17.79 21.36 -12.46
CA LEU A 284 -17.75 21.31 -13.92
C LEU A 284 -16.63 20.39 -14.45
N TYR A 285 -15.46 20.37 -13.79
CA TYR A 285 -14.37 19.47 -14.11
C TYR A 285 -14.80 18.00 -14.11
N PHE A 286 -15.51 17.54 -13.07
CA PHE A 286 -15.95 16.14 -13.00
C PHE A 286 -16.92 15.78 -14.13
N PHE A 287 -17.78 16.71 -14.53
CA PHE A 287 -18.65 16.53 -15.69
C PHE A 287 -17.84 16.43 -16.99
N ILE A 288 -16.98 17.41 -17.27
CA ILE A 288 -16.12 17.44 -18.47
C ILE A 288 -15.19 16.22 -18.52
N ASN A 289 -14.68 15.77 -17.37
CA ASN A 289 -13.84 14.57 -17.29
C ASN A 289 -14.54 13.32 -17.83
N LYS A 290 -15.87 13.25 -17.69
CA LYS A 290 -16.66 12.15 -18.22
C LYS A 290 -17.07 12.37 -19.67
N VAL A 291 -17.61 13.55 -19.98
CA VAL A 291 -18.28 13.80 -21.26
C VAL A 291 -17.35 14.39 -22.32
N GLY A 292 -16.11 14.74 -21.96
CA GLY A 292 -15.20 15.51 -22.80
C GLY A 292 -15.01 14.95 -24.20
N ARG A 293 -15.09 13.62 -24.36
CA ARG A 293 -14.97 12.95 -25.67
C ARG A 293 -16.14 13.24 -26.62
N LYS A 294 -17.31 13.63 -26.11
CA LYS A 294 -18.46 14.07 -26.91
C LYS A 294 -18.23 15.41 -27.59
N PHE A 295 -17.26 16.20 -27.13
CA PHE A 295 -16.93 17.50 -27.73
C PHE A 295 -15.91 17.36 -28.86
N TYR A 296 -15.77 16.19 -29.48
CA TYR A 296 -14.81 15.94 -30.55
C TYR A 296 -15.50 15.32 -31.76
N SER A 297 -15.28 15.89 -32.94
CA SER A 297 -15.66 15.27 -34.21
C SER A 297 -14.59 14.29 -34.68
N PHE A 298 -15.03 13.23 -35.36
CA PHE A 298 -14.18 12.16 -35.90
C PHE A 298 -14.04 12.23 -37.42
N GLU A 299 -14.36 13.38 -38.02
CA GLU A 299 -14.34 13.60 -39.48
C GLU A 299 -12.94 13.85 -40.04
N ASN A 300 -11.99 14.26 -39.19
CA ASN A 300 -10.59 14.48 -39.56
C ASN A 300 -9.71 13.26 -39.27
N THR A 301 -8.47 13.27 -39.77
CA THR A 301 -7.45 12.22 -39.52
C THR A 301 -7.29 11.88 -38.04
N TYR A 302 -7.53 12.86 -37.16
CA TYR A 302 -7.62 12.64 -35.72
C TYR A 302 -8.79 13.45 -35.14
N PRO A 303 -9.37 13.00 -34.01
CA PRO A 303 -10.48 13.72 -33.40
C PRO A 303 -10.12 15.15 -33.05
N MET A 304 -10.98 16.11 -33.37
CA MET A 304 -10.76 17.54 -33.08
C MET A 304 -11.90 18.12 -32.26
N PHE A 305 -11.56 19.01 -31.33
CA PHE A 305 -12.55 19.66 -30.48
C PHE A 305 -13.54 20.51 -31.30
N THR A 306 -14.83 20.31 -31.07
CA THR A 306 -15.92 21.04 -31.71
C THR A 306 -16.51 22.06 -30.74
N LYS A 307 -16.22 23.35 -31.00
CA LYS A 307 -16.76 24.46 -30.20
C LYS A 307 -18.29 24.45 -30.18
N ILE A 308 -18.92 24.09 -31.29
CA ILE A 308 -20.39 24.03 -31.42
C ILE A 308 -20.97 22.98 -30.47
N ASP A 309 -20.43 21.75 -30.47
CA ASP A 309 -20.93 20.67 -29.62
C ASP A 309 -20.72 21.00 -28.14
N PHE A 310 -19.57 21.58 -27.78
CA PHE A 310 -19.33 22.06 -26.43
C PHE A 310 -20.35 23.11 -26.01
N LEU A 311 -20.52 24.20 -26.77
CA LEU A 311 -21.40 25.31 -26.38
C LEU A 311 -22.88 24.90 -26.30
N ASN A 312 -23.32 23.99 -27.18
CA ASN A 312 -24.71 23.54 -27.24
C ASN A 312 -25.06 22.42 -26.26
N THR A 313 -24.07 21.76 -25.67
CA THR A 313 -24.31 20.70 -24.68
C THR A 313 -25.09 21.25 -23.50
N LYS A 314 -26.25 20.66 -23.22
CA LYS A 314 -27.04 20.96 -22.04
C LYS A 314 -26.42 20.27 -20.82
N PHE A 315 -26.26 21.03 -19.75
CA PHE A 315 -25.65 20.62 -18.50
C PHE A 315 -26.64 20.82 -17.37
N LEU A 316 -27.00 19.74 -16.67
CA LEU A 316 -27.81 19.80 -15.47
C LEU A 316 -26.88 20.00 -14.26
N PHE A 317 -27.23 20.88 -13.33
CA PHE A 317 -26.43 21.10 -12.13
C PHE A 317 -27.33 21.46 -10.93
N PRO A 318 -26.88 21.14 -9.70
CA PRO A 318 -27.60 21.47 -8.49
C PRO A 318 -27.18 22.83 -7.97
N SER A 319 -27.84 23.30 -6.91
CA SER A 319 -27.39 24.49 -6.17
C SER A 319 -25.93 24.36 -5.70
N VAL A 320 -25.22 25.47 -5.57
CA VAL A 320 -23.81 25.47 -5.13
C VAL A 320 -23.60 24.75 -3.80
N LYS A 321 -24.51 24.92 -2.83
CA LYS A 321 -24.45 24.20 -1.53
C LYS A 321 -24.47 22.67 -1.70
N GLU A 322 -25.17 22.17 -2.71
CA GLU A 322 -25.19 20.75 -3.04
C GLU A 322 -23.96 20.32 -3.84
N GLN A 323 -23.48 21.16 -4.77
CA GLN A 323 -22.20 20.94 -5.46
C GLN A 323 -21.06 20.75 -4.45
N GLU A 324 -20.96 21.59 -3.43
CA GLU A 324 -19.97 21.49 -2.35
C GLU A 324 -20.05 20.16 -1.59
N LYS A 325 -21.26 19.69 -1.26
CA LYS A 325 -21.47 18.40 -0.59
C LYS A 325 -20.99 17.24 -1.46
N ILE A 326 -21.32 17.26 -2.76
CA ILE A 326 -20.89 16.25 -3.72
C ILE A 326 -19.36 16.27 -3.86
N LEU A 327 -18.78 17.47 -4.03
CA LEU A 327 -17.34 17.66 -4.13
C LEU A 327 -16.61 17.18 -2.88
N LYS A 328 -17.16 17.39 -1.68
CA LYS A 328 -16.56 16.88 -0.44
C LYS A 328 -16.42 15.36 -0.46
N VAL A 329 -17.42 14.64 -0.96
CA VAL A 329 -17.38 13.17 -1.08
C VAL A 329 -16.37 12.73 -2.15
N LEU A 330 -16.39 13.35 -3.33
CA LEU A 330 -15.47 13.01 -4.42
C LEU A 330 -14.01 13.30 -4.06
N ASN A 331 -13.73 14.46 -3.45
CA ASN A 331 -12.40 14.84 -2.99
C ASN A 331 -11.86 13.87 -1.93
N ASN A 332 -12.72 13.42 -1.00
CA ASN A 332 -12.32 12.44 0.00
C ASN A 332 -11.93 11.10 -0.65
N LEU A 333 -12.69 10.65 -1.65
CA LEU A 333 -12.37 9.43 -2.40
C LEU A 333 -11.08 9.57 -3.21
N ASP A 334 -10.88 10.68 -3.93
CA ASP A 334 -9.63 10.96 -4.66
C ASP A 334 -8.41 10.99 -3.74
N SER A 335 -8.56 11.61 -2.57
CA SER A 335 -7.51 11.68 -1.55
C SER A 335 -7.16 10.29 -1.01
N LEU A 336 -8.17 9.46 -0.73
CA LEU A 336 -7.98 8.07 -0.30
C LEU A 336 -7.32 7.22 -1.39
N ILE A 337 -7.76 7.34 -2.64
CA ILE A 337 -7.14 6.63 -3.78
C ILE A 337 -5.67 7.02 -3.90
N THR A 338 -5.38 8.32 -3.85
CA THR A 338 -4.01 8.86 -3.92
C THR A 338 -3.15 8.36 -2.75
N LEU A 339 -3.68 8.37 -1.53
CA LEU A 339 -3.00 7.85 -0.35
C LEU A 339 -2.65 6.37 -0.53
N HIS A 340 -3.62 5.55 -0.92
CA HIS A 340 -3.39 4.13 -1.14
C HIS A 340 -2.47 3.82 -2.32
N GLN A 341 -2.49 4.64 -3.37
CA GLN A 341 -1.56 4.48 -4.49
C GLN A 341 -0.12 4.78 -4.02
N ARG A 342 0.07 5.80 -3.18
CA ARG A 342 1.36 6.10 -2.54
C ARG A 342 1.81 4.97 -1.62
N GLU A 343 0.90 4.42 -0.81
CA GLU A 343 1.20 3.25 0.03
C GLU A 343 1.61 2.05 -0.81
N CYS A 344 0.83 1.66 -1.83
CA CYS A 344 1.17 0.57 -2.75
C CYS A 344 2.53 0.76 -3.42
N ASN A 345 2.85 1.99 -3.83
CA ASN A 345 4.15 2.33 -4.44
C ASN A 345 5.30 2.29 -3.42
N PHE A 346 5.06 2.76 -2.20
CA PHE A 346 6.02 2.69 -1.09
C PHE A 346 6.33 1.23 -0.73
N TRP A 347 5.32 0.38 -0.69
CA TRP A 347 5.42 -1.06 -0.46
C TRP A 347 5.77 -1.85 -1.73
N ASN A 348 6.58 -1.31 -2.65
CA ASN A 348 7.10 -2.11 -3.76
C ASN A 348 7.92 -3.31 -3.21
N LEU A 349 7.20 -4.42 -3.01
CA LEU A 349 7.53 -5.51 -2.09
C LEU A 349 8.83 -6.19 -2.43
N LYS A 350 9.11 -6.32 -3.72
CA LYS A 350 10.31 -6.98 -4.21
C LYS A 350 11.54 -6.24 -3.67
N LYS A 351 11.55 -4.90 -3.70
CA LYS A 351 12.64 -4.09 -3.14
C LYS A 351 12.72 -4.19 -1.61
N PHE A 352 11.58 -4.21 -0.93
CA PHE A 352 11.53 -4.28 0.54
C PHE A 352 11.95 -5.66 1.08
N LYS A 353 11.45 -6.75 0.51
CA LYS A 353 11.83 -8.12 0.86
C LYS A 353 13.30 -8.40 0.55
N ILE A 354 13.81 -7.90 -0.59
CA ILE A 354 15.24 -7.93 -0.90
C ILE A 354 16.05 -7.16 0.15
N LYS A 355 15.58 -5.99 0.62
CA LYS A 355 16.25 -5.24 1.70
C LYS A 355 16.25 -6.02 3.02
N ILE A 356 15.16 -6.69 3.38
CA ILE A 356 15.09 -7.54 4.58
C ILE A 356 16.05 -8.73 4.45
N HIS A 357 16.06 -9.42 3.32
CA HIS A 357 16.98 -10.53 3.10
C HIS A 357 18.45 -10.06 3.17
N LYS A 358 18.79 -8.97 2.45
CA LYS A 358 20.12 -8.34 2.50
C LYS A 358 20.50 -7.88 3.90
N PHE A 359 19.55 -7.41 4.69
CA PHE A 359 19.76 -7.05 6.08
C PHE A 359 20.20 -8.27 6.90
N PHE A 360 19.53 -9.40 6.77
CA PHE A 360 19.90 -10.63 7.49
C PHE A 360 21.23 -11.22 7.01
N THR A 361 21.55 -11.13 5.71
CA THR A 361 22.80 -11.66 5.15
C THR A 361 24.02 -10.76 5.35
N ARG A 362 23.85 -9.46 5.67
CA ARG A 362 24.96 -8.50 5.84
C ARG A 362 25.88 -8.79 7.04
N PHE A 363 25.44 -9.65 7.95
CA PHE A 363 26.21 -10.07 9.12
C PHE A 363 27.04 -11.35 8.86
N TYR A 364 27.05 -11.84 7.62
CA TYR A 364 27.95 -12.89 7.18
C TYR A 364 29.39 -12.36 7.09
N LYS A 365 30.16 -12.56 8.17
CA LYS A 365 31.63 -12.56 8.15
C LYS A 365 32.08 -13.94 8.66
N LYS A 366 33.05 -14.55 7.97
CA LYS A 366 33.59 -15.89 8.28
C LYS A 366 33.73 -16.11 9.80
N PRO A 367 33.25 -17.25 10.34
CA PRO A 367 33.07 -17.39 11.78
C PRO A 367 34.40 -17.59 12.50
N LYS A 368 34.64 -16.80 13.55
CA LYS A 368 35.33 -17.29 14.74
C LYS A 368 34.26 -17.72 15.74
N LYS A 369 34.01 -19.03 15.81
CA LYS A 369 33.27 -19.78 16.85
C LYS A 369 31.91 -19.23 17.30
N TYR A 370 30.84 -19.30 16.50
CA TYR A 370 29.45 -19.35 17.02
C TYR A 370 28.53 -20.16 16.08
N THR A 371 27.63 -20.96 16.65
CA THR A 371 27.00 -22.15 16.05
C THR A 371 25.64 -21.93 15.35
N HIS A 372 25.31 -20.73 14.86
CA HIS A 372 24.12 -20.51 14.02
C HIS A 372 24.42 -19.49 12.92
N THR A 373 25.25 -19.86 11.95
CA THR A 373 25.65 -19.00 10.84
C THR A 373 24.90 -19.38 9.57
N TRP A 374 24.29 -18.40 8.90
CA TRP A 374 23.83 -18.59 7.52
C TRP A 374 25.04 -18.95 6.64
N GLU A 375 24.83 -19.88 5.72
CA GLU A 375 25.88 -20.52 4.92
C GLU A 375 25.81 -20.04 3.47
N GLN A 376 26.97 -20.05 2.81
CA GLN A 376 27.05 -19.76 1.38
C GLN A 376 26.88 -21.07 0.59
N TRP A 377 25.95 -21.06 -0.36
CA TRP A 377 25.62 -22.21 -1.21
C TRP A 377 25.53 -21.79 -2.67
N LYS A 378 25.98 -22.65 -3.61
CA LYS A 378 25.68 -22.45 -5.04
C LYS A 378 24.32 -23.05 -5.36
N VAL A 379 23.59 -22.41 -6.27
CA VAL A 379 22.24 -22.87 -6.67
C VAL A 379 22.22 -24.33 -7.13
N LYS A 380 23.24 -24.79 -7.86
CA LYS A 380 23.37 -26.19 -8.32
C LYS A 380 23.51 -27.24 -7.20
N ASP A 381 23.94 -26.77 -6.02
CA ASP A 381 24.10 -27.61 -4.83
C ASP A 381 22.81 -27.60 -4.00
N ILE A 382 21.96 -26.58 -4.15
CA ILE A 382 20.67 -26.42 -3.46
C ILE A 382 19.54 -27.15 -4.22
N PHE A 383 19.51 -27.03 -5.54
CA PHE A 383 18.39 -27.44 -6.40
C PHE A 383 18.82 -28.26 -7.62
N GLU A 384 17.90 -29.11 -8.08
CA GLU A 384 17.95 -29.68 -9.43
C GLU A 384 17.47 -28.63 -10.44
N ILE A 385 18.22 -28.44 -11.53
CA ILE A 385 18.02 -27.33 -12.48
C ILE A 385 17.58 -27.86 -13.84
N THR A 386 16.35 -27.54 -14.23
CA THR A 386 15.76 -27.93 -15.53
C THR A 386 15.08 -26.74 -16.21
N ARG A 387 14.36 -26.97 -17.32
CA ARG A 387 13.52 -25.97 -17.99
C ARG A 387 12.16 -26.57 -18.32
N GLY A 388 11.20 -25.69 -18.59
CA GLY A 388 9.92 -26.08 -19.16
C GLY A 388 10.00 -26.49 -20.63
N TYR A 389 8.85 -26.78 -21.22
CA TYR A 389 8.72 -27.21 -22.61
C TYR A 389 7.86 -26.26 -23.44
N VAL A 390 7.98 -26.32 -24.76
CA VAL A 390 7.13 -25.51 -25.66
C VAL A 390 5.69 -26.04 -25.58
N VAL A 391 4.73 -25.13 -25.44
CA VAL A 391 3.29 -25.46 -25.44
C VAL A 391 2.58 -24.56 -26.43
N SER A 392 1.72 -25.14 -27.28
CA SER A 392 0.91 -24.38 -28.23
C SER A 392 -0.18 -23.60 -27.52
N LYS A 393 -0.41 -22.34 -27.92
CA LYS A 393 -1.46 -21.49 -27.34
C LYS A 393 -2.87 -22.10 -27.49
N LYS A 394 -3.09 -22.93 -28.52
CA LYS A 394 -4.37 -23.62 -28.74
C LYS A 394 -4.69 -24.65 -27.65
N GLU A 395 -3.69 -25.10 -26.91
CA GLU A 395 -3.85 -26.07 -25.82
C GLU A 395 -3.92 -25.40 -24.44
N ILE A 396 -4.15 -24.09 -24.36
CA ILE A 396 -4.21 -23.36 -23.09
C ILE A 396 -5.57 -22.70 -22.96
N LEU A 397 -6.24 -22.93 -21.83
CA LEU A 397 -7.50 -22.27 -21.49
C LEU A 397 -7.27 -21.14 -20.49
N GLU A 398 -8.03 -20.04 -20.62
CA GLU A 398 -7.94 -18.91 -19.70
C GLU A 398 -8.50 -19.24 -18.31
N THR A 399 -9.48 -20.16 -18.25
CA THR A 399 -10.16 -20.58 -17.03
C THR A 399 -10.11 -22.10 -16.89
N LYS A 400 -10.27 -22.59 -15.66
CA LYS A 400 -10.28 -24.03 -15.39
C LYS A 400 -11.52 -24.66 -16.00
N SER A 401 -11.33 -25.69 -16.81
CA SER A 401 -12.44 -26.43 -17.41
C SER A 401 -12.01 -27.86 -17.76
N GLY A 402 -12.84 -28.84 -17.38
CA GLY A 402 -12.54 -30.26 -17.59
C GLY A 402 -11.16 -30.65 -17.06
N GLU A 403 -10.30 -31.18 -17.93
CA GLU A 403 -8.94 -31.61 -17.61
C GLU A 403 -7.95 -30.44 -17.46
N TYR A 404 -8.29 -29.22 -17.93
CA TYR A 404 -7.42 -28.05 -17.89
C TYR A 404 -7.44 -27.39 -16.50
N ILE A 405 -6.81 -28.05 -15.52
CA ILE A 405 -6.84 -27.62 -14.11
C ILE A 405 -5.49 -27.13 -13.60
N TYR A 406 -4.40 -27.43 -14.29
CA TYR A 406 -3.05 -27.10 -13.86
C TYR A 406 -2.63 -25.73 -14.39
N PRO A 407 -2.20 -24.78 -13.54
CA PRO A 407 -1.73 -23.49 -14.02
C PRO A 407 -0.48 -23.65 -14.88
N ILE A 408 -0.41 -22.94 -16.00
CA ILE A 408 0.77 -22.88 -16.86
C ILE A 408 1.43 -21.51 -16.79
N TYR A 409 2.75 -21.47 -16.59
CA TYR A 409 3.53 -20.25 -16.41
C TYR A 409 4.54 -20.03 -17.54
N SER A 410 4.68 -18.78 -17.99
CA SER A 410 5.66 -18.35 -18.99
C SER A 410 6.63 -17.28 -18.46
N SER A 411 7.48 -16.73 -19.33
CA SER A 411 8.43 -15.65 -18.98
C SER A 411 7.78 -14.27 -18.80
N GLN A 412 6.46 -14.15 -19.00
CA GLN A 412 5.76 -12.91 -18.71
C GLN A 412 5.74 -12.62 -17.21
N THR A 413 5.68 -11.35 -16.83
CA THR A 413 5.61 -10.94 -15.42
C THR A 413 4.26 -10.36 -15.02
N ILE A 414 3.37 -10.15 -16.01
CA ILE A 414 1.97 -9.81 -15.78
C ILE A 414 1.28 -11.02 -15.13
N ASN A 415 0.42 -10.77 -14.15
CA ASN A 415 -0.30 -11.80 -13.39
C ASN A 415 0.62 -12.89 -12.81
N ASP A 416 1.81 -12.49 -12.33
CA ASP A 416 2.86 -13.40 -11.83
C ASP A 416 3.24 -14.50 -12.82
N GLY A 417 3.13 -14.22 -14.13
CA GLY A 417 3.52 -15.14 -15.20
C GLY A 417 2.49 -16.21 -15.55
N LEU A 418 1.31 -16.21 -14.92
CA LEU A 418 0.24 -17.15 -15.26
C LEU A 418 -0.28 -16.88 -16.67
N LEU A 419 -0.15 -17.88 -17.55
CA LEU A 419 -0.59 -17.83 -18.94
C LEU A 419 -2.01 -18.41 -19.12
N GLY A 420 -2.42 -19.32 -18.25
CA GLY A 420 -3.73 -19.98 -18.27
C GLY A 420 -3.67 -21.32 -17.55
N TYR A 421 -4.44 -22.30 -18.02
CA TYR A 421 -4.52 -23.65 -17.50
C TYR A 421 -4.25 -24.70 -18.58
N TYR A 422 -3.61 -25.79 -18.19
CA TYR A 422 -3.16 -26.90 -19.01
C TYR A 422 -3.65 -28.24 -18.45
N LYS A 423 -3.69 -29.26 -19.33
CA LYS A 423 -4.17 -30.62 -19.04
C LYS A 423 -3.22 -31.43 -18.14
N SER A 424 -1.92 -31.15 -18.18
CA SER A 424 -0.90 -31.86 -17.40
C SER A 424 -0.04 -30.93 -16.56
N TYR A 425 0.75 -31.50 -15.66
CA TYR A 425 1.71 -30.76 -14.83
C TYR A 425 3.13 -31.27 -15.11
N LEU A 426 4.09 -30.37 -14.95
CA LEU A 426 5.52 -30.64 -15.12
C LEU A 426 6.24 -30.69 -13.78
N ALA A 427 5.84 -29.86 -12.83
CA ALA A 427 6.49 -29.74 -11.53
C ALA A 427 5.46 -29.48 -10.42
N SER A 428 5.89 -29.69 -9.18
CA SER A 428 5.12 -29.37 -7.98
C SER A 428 6.00 -28.71 -6.94
N ASN A 429 5.51 -27.65 -6.29
CA ASN A 429 6.23 -26.93 -5.23
C ASN A 429 7.67 -26.55 -5.61
N ALA A 430 7.84 -25.93 -6.78
CA ALA A 430 9.14 -25.60 -7.34
C ALA A 430 9.33 -24.08 -7.47
N ILE A 431 10.57 -23.64 -7.67
CA ILE A 431 10.87 -22.24 -8.00
C ILE A 431 11.06 -22.13 -9.52
N THR A 432 10.41 -21.16 -10.14
CA THR A 432 10.61 -20.82 -11.55
C THR A 432 11.39 -19.54 -11.69
N TRP A 433 12.19 -19.40 -12.76
CA TRP A 433 12.70 -18.09 -13.16
C TRP A 433 12.48 -17.83 -14.65
N THR A 434 12.36 -16.56 -15.03
CA THR A 434 12.26 -16.14 -16.44
C THR A 434 13.64 -16.19 -17.09
N THR A 435 13.79 -16.99 -18.13
CA THR A 435 15.11 -17.19 -18.78
C THR A 435 15.40 -16.16 -19.85
N ASP A 436 14.36 -15.60 -20.48
CA ASP A 436 14.45 -14.70 -21.63
C ASP A 436 13.43 -13.56 -21.49
N GLY A 437 13.75 -12.38 -22.04
CA GLY A 437 12.85 -11.23 -22.12
C GLY A 437 13.32 -10.02 -21.33
N ALA A 438 12.66 -8.87 -21.51
CA ALA A 438 12.98 -7.62 -20.80
C ALA A 438 13.01 -7.76 -19.26
N ASN A 439 12.31 -8.76 -18.73
CA ASN A 439 12.24 -9.09 -17.31
C ASN A 439 12.95 -10.39 -16.93
N ALA A 440 13.94 -10.84 -17.72
CA ALA A 440 14.76 -12.03 -17.42
C ALA A 440 15.34 -11.98 -16.00
N GLY A 441 15.49 -13.16 -15.39
CA GLY A 441 15.92 -13.31 -13.99
C GLY A 441 14.83 -13.04 -12.95
N THR A 442 13.57 -12.89 -13.35
CA THR A 442 12.44 -12.80 -12.40
C THR A 442 12.14 -14.18 -11.84
N VAL A 443 12.17 -14.30 -10.51
CA VAL A 443 11.99 -15.56 -9.78
C VAL A 443 10.63 -15.58 -9.08
N SER A 444 9.92 -16.70 -9.13
CA SER A 444 8.64 -16.93 -8.43
C SER A 444 8.59 -18.34 -7.81
N TYR A 445 8.08 -18.46 -6.59
CA TYR A 445 7.77 -19.75 -5.98
C TYR A 445 6.38 -20.22 -6.44
N ARG A 446 6.27 -21.46 -6.93
CA ARG A 446 5.05 -22.04 -7.46
C ARG A 446 4.57 -23.16 -6.54
N LYS A 447 3.56 -22.85 -5.72
CA LYS A 447 2.93 -23.82 -4.82
C LYS A 447 1.93 -24.70 -5.58
N GLY A 448 1.94 -26.01 -5.29
CA GLY A 448 1.08 -26.99 -5.95
C GLY A 448 1.62 -27.45 -7.29
N ARG A 449 0.85 -28.28 -7.99
CA ARG A 449 1.18 -28.82 -9.33
C ARG A 449 0.96 -27.76 -10.40
N PHE A 450 1.91 -27.62 -11.32
CA PHE A 450 1.86 -26.63 -12.40
C PHE A 450 2.66 -27.07 -13.62
N TYR A 451 2.45 -26.38 -14.73
CA TYR A 451 3.25 -26.49 -15.95
C TYR A 451 4.09 -25.23 -16.18
N ALA A 452 5.25 -25.36 -16.80
CA ALA A 452 6.11 -24.23 -17.15
C ALA A 452 6.52 -24.33 -18.63
N THR A 453 6.54 -23.20 -19.33
CA THR A 453 6.97 -23.18 -20.73
C THR A 453 8.49 -23.18 -20.85
N ASN A 454 9.03 -23.39 -22.06
CA ASN A 454 10.47 -23.40 -22.35
C ASN A 454 11.22 -22.11 -21.97
N VAL A 455 10.52 -20.99 -21.86
CA VAL A 455 11.07 -19.70 -21.41
C VAL A 455 11.06 -19.53 -19.88
N CYS A 456 10.75 -20.61 -19.15
CA CYS A 456 10.88 -20.73 -17.71
C CYS A 456 11.95 -21.76 -17.37
N GLY A 457 12.88 -21.38 -16.50
CA GLY A 457 13.73 -22.31 -15.79
C GLY A 457 13.03 -22.88 -14.56
N LEU A 458 13.39 -24.09 -14.16
CA LEU A 458 12.81 -24.82 -13.04
C LEU A 458 13.89 -25.22 -12.03
N LEU A 459 13.60 -24.97 -10.76
CA LEU A 459 14.40 -25.38 -9.61
C LEU A 459 13.55 -26.27 -8.71
N SER A 460 13.88 -27.55 -8.70
CA SER A 460 13.24 -28.57 -7.87
C SER A 460 14.15 -29.03 -6.74
N THR A 461 13.59 -29.77 -5.78
CA THR A 461 14.30 -30.26 -4.61
C THR A 461 15.57 -31.03 -4.98
N LYS A 462 16.69 -30.67 -4.35
CA LYS A 462 17.92 -31.46 -4.29
C LYS A 462 18.41 -31.57 -2.85
N ALA A 463 19.08 -30.54 -2.34
CA ALA A 463 19.48 -30.46 -0.93
C ALA A 463 18.39 -29.79 -0.07
N PHE A 464 17.68 -28.81 -0.63
CA PHE A 464 16.61 -28.10 0.07
C PHE A 464 15.31 -28.12 -0.73
N THR A 465 14.17 -28.24 -0.04
CA THR A 465 12.86 -28.11 -0.66
C THR A 465 12.60 -26.66 -1.06
N PRO A 466 12.21 -26.37 -2.32
CA PRO A 466 11.89 -25.03 -2.75
C PRO A 466 10.77 -24.42 -1.89
N ASN A 467 10.98 -23.20 -1.44
CA ASN A 467 10.02 -22.45 -0.64
C ASN A 467 10.11 -20.95 -0.95
N LEU A 468 9.19 -20.20 -0.37
CA LEU A 468 9.07 -18.78 -0.61
C LEU A 468 10.32 -17.99 -0.15
N TYR A 469 10.93 -18.38 0.97
CA TYR A 469 12.19 -17.79 1.45
C TYR A 469 13.33 -17.95 0.43
N LEU A 470 13.55 -19.15 -0.09
CA LEU A 470 14.61 -19.43 -1.06
C LEU A 470 14.36 -18.70 -2.39
N ALA A 471 13.10 -18.58 -2.83
CA ALA A 471 12.74 -17.79 -4.00
C ALA A 471 13.07 -16.30 -3.82
N PHE A 472 12.91 -15.76 -2.61
CA PHE A 472 13.29 -14.38 -2.30
C PHE A 472 14.80 -14.19 -2.19
N ALA A 473 15.52 -15.16 -1.60
CA ALA A 473 16.98 -15.14 -1.59
C ALA A 473 17.54 -15.09 -3.01
N LEU A 474 17.06 -15.98 -3.89
CA LEU A 474 17.36 -15.98 -5.32
C LEU A 474 17.05 -14.64 -5.99
N SER A 475 15.84 -14.11 -5.79
CA SER A 475 15.41 -12.83 -6.37
C SER A 475 16.33 -11.65 -6.04
N SER A 476 17.09 -11.74 -4.95
CA SER A 476 18.02 -10.69 -4.54
C SER A 476 19.34 -10.68 -5.32
N GLU A 477 19.66 -11.81 -5.97
CA GLU A 477 20.91 -12.05 -6.68
C GLU A 477 20.71 -12.20 -8.18
N THR A 478 19.66 -12.89 -8.66
CA THR A 478 19.48 -13.25 -10.08
C THR A 478 19.61 -12.08 -11.05
N TYR A 479 19.07 -10.90 -10.74
CA TYR A 479 19.14 -9.73 -11.61
C TYR A 479 20.58 -9.28 -11.92
N LYS A 480 21.54 -9.52 -11.01
CA LYS A 480 22.95 -9.18 -11.21
C LYS A 480 23.63 -10.06 -12.28
N HIS A 481 23.07 -11.24 -12.52
CA HIS A 481 23.62 -12.25 -13.42
C HIS A 481 22.89 -12.31 -14.78
N VAL A 482 21.93 -11.42 -15.01
CA VAL A 482 21.23 -11.33 -16.30
C VAL A 482 22.16 -10.72 -17.33
N ALA A 483 22.39 -11.45 -18.43
CA ALA A 483 23.11 -10.94 -19.57
C ALA A 483 22.27 -9.86 -20.27
N LYS A 484 22.80 -8.63 -20.36
CA LYS A 484 22.13 -7.48 -20.98
C LYS A 484 22.47 -7.37 -22.47
N VAL A 485 22.07 -8.39 -23.23
CA VAL A 485 22.13 -8.38 -24.71
C VAL A 485 20.79 -7.88 -25.28
N GLY A 486 20.67 -7.78 -26.62
CA GLY A 486 19.47 -7.24 -27.29
C GLY A 486 18.14 -7.80 -26.76
N ASN A 487 18.10 -9.09 -26.40
CA ASN A 487 17.06 -9.67 -25.56
C ASN A 487 17.70 -10.22 -24.27
N PRO A 488 17.44 -9.66 -23.08
CA PRO A 488 18.10 -10.09 -21.85
C PRO A 488 17.85 -11.56 -21.51
N LYS A 489 18.87 -12.24 -20.93
CA LYS A 489 18.80 -13.68 -20.63
C LYS A 489 19.46 -14.08 -19.32
N LEU A 490 18.93 -15.14 -18.69
CA LEU A 490 19.54 -15.87 -17.57
C LEU A 490 19.41 -17.38 -17.82
N MET A 491 20.49 -17.98 -18.34
CA MET A 491 20.54 -19.40 -18.72
C MET A 491 20.87 -20.31 -17.53
N ASN A 492 20.58 -21.61 -17.66
CA ASN A 492 20.78 -22.61 -16.59
C ASN A 492 22.21 -22.63 -16.03
N ASN A 493 23.24 -22.59 -16.88
CA ASN A 493 24.64 -22.61 -16.44
C ASN A 493 25.01 -21.40 -15.59
N THR A 494 24.48 -20.23 -15.93
CA THR A 494 24.66 -19.02 -15.12
C THR A 494 23.89 -19.13 -13.81
N MET A 495 22.63 -19.56 -13.86
CA MET A 495 21.78 -19.77 -12.68
C MET A 495 22.43 -20.74 -11.68
N ALA A 496 22.99 -21.85 -12.19
CA ALA A 496 23.68 -22.89 -11.43
C ALA A 496 24.83 -22.38 -10.56
N ASN A 497 25.54 -21.36 -11.05
CA ASN A 497 26.74 -20.80 -10.42
C ASN A 497 26.44 -19.59 -9.51
N ILE A 498 25.18 -19.15 -9.40
CA ILE A 498 24.82 -18.07 -8.47
C ILE A 498 25.06 -18.56 -7.03
N GLU A 499 25.67 -17.70 -6.22
CA GLU A 499 25.93 -17.95 -4.81
C GLU A 499 24.87 -17.25 -3.95
N LEU A 500 24.33 -17.98 -2.98
CA LEU A 500 23.32 -17.50 -2.04
C LEU A 500 23.80 -17.67 -0.61
N ILE A 501 23.51 -16.68 0.24
CA ILE A 501 23.68 -16.81 1.69
C ILE A 501 22.33 -17.14 2.31
N ILE A 502 22.18 -18.35 2.83
CA ILE A 502 20.91 -18.88 3.36
C ILE A 502 21.08 -19.58 4.70
N THR A 503 20.02 -19.66 5.49
CA THR A 503 19.98 -20.55 6.67
C THR A 503 19.65 -21.98 6.23
N SER A 504 20.43 -22.96 6.67
CA SER A 504 20.15 -24.39 6.47
C SER A 504 19.05 -24.91 7.42
N ASN A 505 18.66 -24.11 8.43
CA ASN A 505 17.63 -24.48 9.40
C ASN A 505 16.21 -24.39 8.83
N LEU A 506 15.58 -25.55 8.61
CA LEU A 506 14.22 -25.65 8.04
C LEU A 506 13.13 -24.92 8.86
N VAL A 507 13.25 -24.90 10.19
CA VAL A 507 12.29 -24.20 11.07
C VAL A 507 12.40 -22.69 10.88
N GLU A 508 13.61 -22.17 10.73
CA GLU A 508 13.87 -20.76 10.45
C GLU A 508 13.36 -20.38 9.04
N GLN A 509 13.69 -21.19 8.02
CA GLN A 509 13.18 -20.99 6.65
C GLN A 509 11.65 -20.94 6.61
N SER A 510 10.98 -21.81 7.37
CA SER A 510 9.52 -21.87 7.47
C SER A 510 8.93 -20.61 8.11
N LYS A 511 9.55 -20.10 9.19
CA LYS A 511 9.14 -18.85 9.85
C LYS A 511 9.29 -17.64 8.93
N ILE A 512 10.40 -17.55 8.20
CA ILE A 512 10.64 -16.45 7.26
C ILE A 512 9.68 -16.54 6.06
N SER A 513 9.46 -17.74 5.53
CA SER A 513 8.49 -17.98 4.47
C SER A 513 7.08 -17.55 4.89
N SER A 514 6.63 -17.93 6.10
CA SER A 514 5.34 -17.52 6.67
C SER A 514 5.22 -16.00 6.79
N LEU A 515 6.26 -15.32 7.29
CA LEU A 515 6.29 -13.86 7.35
C LEU A 515 6.09 -13.23 5.96
N PHE A 516 6.82 -13.70 4.95
CA PHE A 516 6.70 -13.17 3.60
C PHE A 516 5.37 -13.49 2.94
N SER A 517 4.79 -14.67 3.19
CA SER A 517 3.44 -15.02 2.74
C SER A 517 2.39 -14.10 3.34
N ASN A 518 2.46 -13.83 4.64
CA ASN A 518 1.54 -12.91 5.31
C ASN A 518 1.63 -11.49 4.73
N LEU A 519 2.85 -11.01 4.44
CA LEU A 519 3.05 -9.73 3.78
C LEU A 519 2.47 -9.70 2.35
N ASP A 520 2.64 -10.77 1.56
CA ASP A 520 2.02 -10.86 0.22
C ASP A 520 0.49 -10.87 0.30
N SER A 521 -0.09 -11.58 1.27
CA SER A 521 -1.54 -11.62 1.48
C SER A 521 -2.11 -10.26 1.85
N LEU A 522 -1.49 -9.54 2.79
CA LEU A 522 -1.89 -8.18 3.18
C LEU A 522 -1.85 -7.23 1.99
N ILE A 523 -0.85 -7.35 1.12
CA ILE A 523 -0.70 -6.44 0.00
C ILE A 523 -1.60 -6.79 -1.17
N THR A 524 -1.82 -8.08 -1.41
CA THR A 524 -2.88 -8.52 -2.33
C THR A 524 -4.23 -7.95 -1.89
N LEU A 525 -4.50 -7.92 -0.59
CA LEU A 525 -5.69 -7.31 -0.02
C LEU A 525 -5.71 -5.78 -0.22
N HIS A 526 -4.60 -5.07 0.00
CA HIS A 526 -4.47 -3.64 -0.33
C HIS A 526 -4.75 -3.34 -1.81
N GLN A 527 -4.12 -4.09 -2.73
CA GLN A 527 -4.27 -3.89 -4.17
C GLN A 527 -5.70 -4.15 -4.62
N ARG A 528 -6.36 -5.17 -4.06
CA ARG A 528 -7.79 -5.41 -4.26
C ARG A 528 -8.64 -4.25 -3.74
N GLY A 529 -8.34 -3.75 -2.54
CA GLY A 529 -9.02 -2.57 -1.96
C GLY A 529 -8.84 -1.30 -2.79
N TYR A 530 -7.63 -1.06 -3.31
CA TYR A 530 -7.34 0.03 -4.25
C TYR A 530 -8.17 -0.10 -5.53
N LYS A 531 -8.10 -1.25 -6.22
CA LYS A 531 -8.88 -1.49 -7.44
C LYS A 531 -10.38 -1.36 -7.19
N TRP A 532 -10.86 -1.83 -6.03
CA TRP A 532 -12.26 -1.69 -5.64
C TRP A 532 -12.66 -0.23 -5.44
N ARG A 533 -11.85 0.58 -4.72
CA ARG A 533 -12.09 2.03 -4.57
C ARG A 533 -12.05 2.75 -5.91
N GLU A 534 -11.10 2.42 -6.78
CA GLU A 534 -11.04 2.96 -8.14
C GLU A 534 -12.30 2.60 -8.94
N ASN A 535 -12.78 1.35 -8.83
CA ASN A 535 -14.01 0.91 -9.48
C ASN A 535 -15.25 1.58 -8.89
N ILE A 536 -15.32 1.79 -7.58
CA ILE A 536 -16.41 2.54 -6.95
C ILE A 536 -16.38 3.99 -7.36
N TRP A 537 -15.22 4.63 -7.39
CA TRP A 537 -15.08 5.99 -7.86
C TRP A 537 -15.56 6.11 -9.32
N LYS A 538 -15.13 5.18 -10.19
CA LYS A 538 -15.63 5.07 -11.57
C LYS A 538 -17.15 4.86 -11.62
N LYS A 539 -17.71 4.01 -10.76
CA LYS A 539 -19.16 3.75 -10.65
C LYS A 539 -19.92 4.95 -10.09
N MET A 540 -19.39 5.67 -9.12
CA MET A 540 -20.02 6.87 -8.54
C MET A 540 -20.03 7.99 -9.56
N ILE A 541 -18.92 8.21 -10.27
CA ILE A 541 -18.88 9.12 -11.41
C ILE A 541 -19.86 8.65 -12.47
N TYR A 542 -19.95 7.35 -12.78
CA TYR A 542 -20.91 6.82 -13.74
C TYR A 542 -22.36 7.06 -13.32
N CYS A 543 -22.77 6.65 -12.11
CA CYS A 543 -24.12 6.84 -11.58
C CYS A 543 -24.50 8.30 -11.51
N TYR A 544 -23.57 9.14 -11.06
CA TYR A 544 -23.69 10.59 -11.14
C TYR A 544 -23.94 10.98 -12.60
N THR A 545 -23.04 10.67 -13.55
CA THR A 545 -23.14 11.08 -14.96
C THR A 545 -24.32 10.50 -15.75
N ASN A 546 -24.89 9.36 -15.36
CA ASN A 546 -26.05 8.73 -16.01
C ASN A 546 -27.40 9.22 -15.48
N THR A 547 -27.44 9.84 -14.30
CA THR A 547 -28.60 10.67 -13.92
C THR A 547 -28.76 11.90 -14.84
N PHE A 548 -27.73 12.23 -15.63
CA PHE A 548 -27.76 13.23 -16.69
C PHE A 548 -28.02 12.53 -18.02
N LYS A 549 -29.29 12.40 -18.42
CA LYS A 549 -29.59 12.22 -19.85
C LYS A 549 -29.04 13.45 -20.56
N ILE A 550 -27.90 13.27 -21.22
CA ILE A 550 -27.41 14.22 -22.21
C ILE A 550 -28.31 13.96 -23.42
N GLU A 551 -29.36 14.76 -23.55
CA GLU A 551 -30.10 14.92 -24.81
C GLU A 551 -29.28 15.77 -25.78
#